data_AF-A0A932B8A9-F1
#
_entry.id   AF-A0A932B8A9-F1
#
_cell.length_a   1.000
_cell.length_b   1.000
_cell.length_c   1.000
_cell.angle_alpha   90.00
_cell.angle_beta   90.00
_cell.angle_gamma   90.00
#
_symmetry.space_group_name_H-M   'P 1'
#
loop_
_entity.id
_entity.type
_entity.pdbx_description
1 polymer ?
#
loop_
_entity_poly.entity_id
_entity_poly.type
_entity_poly.pdbx_seq_one_letter_code
_entity_poly.pdbx_strand_id
1 'polypeptide(L)'
;MFTIVGGAFAIGATTYNIGTGARMGPGYFPLMLGILLAILGAMIMFKGVVTRTETGDKLGSMAWRPLLYIIGANVLFGILLGGLPKFGIPAMGLIAAIFGLTILASLAGEKFKLREVLILATILAIISYGAFVKLLNLQFQVWPAFITG
;
A
#
# COMPACT_ATOMS: atom_id res chain seq x y z
N MET A 1 3.59 -15.13 -10.81
CA MET A 1 3.41 -13.81 -10.16
C MET A 1 4.24 -13.71 -8.88
N PHE A 2 3.95 -14.50 -7.83
CA PHE A 2 4.66 -14.41 -6.54
C PHE A 2 6.18 -14.55 -6.64
N THR A 3 6.69 -15.49 -7.47
CA THR A 3 8.13 -15.64 -7.69
C THR A 3 8.79 -14.38 -8.28
N ILE A 4 8.17 -13.82 -9.32
CA ILE A 4 8.69 -12.65 -10.04
C ILE A 4 8.60 -11.40 -9.16
N VAL A 5 7.44 -11.14 -8.56
CA VAL A 5 7.22 -9.97 -7.71
C VAL A 5 8.08 -10.07 -6.45
N GLY A 6 8.07 -11.22 -5.76
CA GLY A 6 8.90 -11.45 -4.58
C GLY A 6 10.39 -11.29 -4.88
N GLY A 7 10.86 -11.83 -6.01
CA GLY A 7 12.23 -11.64 -6.49
C GLY A 7 12.56 -10.17 -6.77
N ALA A 8 11.67 -9.43 -7.44
CA ALA A 8 11.87 -8.00 -7.70
C ALA A 8 11.94 -7.18 -6.41
N PHE A 9 11.08 -7.46 -5.42
CA PHE A 9 11.13 -6.82 -4.11
C PHE A 9 12.41 -7.18 -3.35
N ALA A 10 12.84 -8.45 -3.39
CA ALA A 10 14.08 -8.87 -2.76
C ALA A 10 15.31 -8.17 -3.37
N ILE A 11 15.38 -8.10 -4.71
CA ILE A 11 16.47 -7.40 -5.41
C ILE A 11 16.40 -5.88 -5.15
N GLY A 12 15.22 -5.28 -5.20
CA GLY A 12 15.06 -3.84 -4.91
C GLY A 12 15.44 -3.50 -3.48
N ALA A 13 15.10 -4.35 -2.52
CA ALA A 13 15.41 -4.15 -1.11
C ALA A 13 16.91 -4.16 -0.78
N THR A 14 17.76 -4.78 -1.60
CA THR A 14 19.22 -4.76 -1.39
C THR A 14 19.85 -3.39 -1.67
N THR A 15 19.13 -2.49 -2.37
CA THR A 15 19.57 -1.10 -2.56
C THR A 15 19.27 -0.20 -1.36
N TYR A 16 18.46 -0.67 -0.41
CA TYR A 16 18.15 0.02 0.83
C TYR A 16 18.98 -0.53 1.99
N ASN A 17 19.19 0.28 3.03
CA ASN A 17 19.81 -0.21 4.25
C ASN A 17 18.87 -1.22 4.92
N ILE A 18 19.32 -2.47 5.04
CA ILE A 18 18.58 -3.57 5.66
C ILE A 18 18.69 -3.50 7.20
N GLY A 19 19.78 -2.92 7.72
CA GLY A 19 20.04 -2.90 9.16
C GLY A 19 20.26 -4.30 9.74
N THR A 20 19.81 -4.53 10.98
CA THR A 20 19.89 -5.83 11.67
C THR A 20 18.51 -6.25 12.17
N GLY A 21 18.32 -7.51 12.55
CA GLY A 21 17.03 -7.98 13.08
C GLY A 21 16.54 -7.21 14.32
N ALA A 22 17.45 -6.63 15.10
CA ALA A 22 17.14 -5.79 16.26
C ALA A 22 16.96 -4.29 15.92
N ARG A 23 17.43 -3.84 14.75
CA ARG A 23 17.26 -2.47 14.23
C ARG A 23 16.96 -2.56 12.74
N MET A 24 15.71 -2.92 12.43
CA MET A 24 15.26 -3.13 11.08
C MET A 24 15.36 -1.83 10.28
N GLY A 25 16.18 -1.85 9.22
CA GLY A 25 16.23 -0.76 8.24
C GLY A 25 15.04 -0.84 7.28
N PRO A 26 14.80 0.20 6.47
CA PRO A 26 13.69 0.26 5.52
C PRO A 26 13.68 -0.89 4.50
N GLY A 27 14.85 -1.50 4.21
CA GLY A 27 14.97 -2.66 3.33
C GLY A 27 14.65 -4.01 3.99
N TYR A 28 14.63 -4.12 5.32
CA TYR A 28 14.52 -5.41 6.02
C TYR A 28 13.20 -6.12 5.73
N PHE A 29 12.09 -5.42 5.96
CA PHE A 29 10.75 -5.99 5.80
C PHE A 29 10.44 -6.33 4.33
N PRO A 30 10.69 -5.43 3.35
CA PRO A 30 10.56 -5.77 1.94
C PRO A 30 11.41 -6.95 1.49
N LEU A 31 12.66 -7.06 1.96
CA LEU A 31 13.56 -8.17 1.62
C LEU A 31 13.02 -9.51 2.13
N MET A 32 12.65 -9.57 3.40
CA MET A 32 12.16 -10.80 4.04
C MET A 32 10.86 -11.29 3.40
N LEU A 33 9.90 -10.39 3.18
CA LEU A 33 8.67 -10.73 2.46
C LEU A 33 8.96 -11.12 1.01
N GLY A 34 9.86 -10.41 0.32
CA GLY A 34 10.24 -10.72 -1.05
C GLY A 34 10.79 -12.13 -1.21
N ILE A 35 11.72 -12.53 -0.33
CA ILE A 35 12.31 -13.88 -0.31
C ILE A 35 11.23 -14.93 -0.02
N LEU A 36 10.39 -14.72 1.00
CA LEU A 36 9.32 -15.67 1.35
C LEU A 36 8.34 -15.86 0.20
N LEU A 37 7.89 -14.77 -0.43
CA LEU A 37 7.01 -14.82 -1.60
C LEU A 37 7.68 -15.50 -2.80
N ALA A 38 8.99 -15.28 -2.99
CA ALA A 38 9.74 -15.88 -4.07
C ALA A 38 9.80 -17.42 -3.92
N ILE A 39 10.13 -17.90 -2.71
CA ILE A 39 10.20 -19.32 -2.38
C ILE A 39 8.82 -19.97 -2.50
N LEU A 40 7.78 -19.37 -1.91
CA LEU A 40 6.40 -19.88 -2.00
C LEU A 40 5.94 -19.95 -3.46
N GLY A 41 6.19 -18.91 -4.25
CA GLY A 41 5.87 -18.91 -5.66
C GLY A 41 6.59 -20.01 -6.44
N ALA A 42 7.88 -20.25 -6.14
CA ALA A 42 8.66 -21.32 -6.75
C ALA A 42 8.12 -22.71 -6.38
N MET A 43 7.76 -22.93 -5.12
CA MET A 43 7.15 -24.19 -4.67
C MET A 43 5.79 -24.45 -5.34
N ILE A 44 4.94 -23.42 -5.45
CA ILE A 44 3.64 -23.53 -6.14
C ILE A 44 3.85 -23.82 -7.62
N MET A 45 4.79 -23.12 -8.27
CA MET A 45 5.14 -23.36 -9.68
C MET A 45 5.64 -24.79 -9.90
N PHE A 46 6.55 -25.27 -9.05
CA PHE A 46 7.05 -26.64 -9.12
C PHE A 46 5.92 -27.67 -8.96
N LYS A 47 5.04 -27.51 -7.96
CA LYS A 47 3.86 -28.37 -7.79
C LYS A 47 2.93 -28.35 -9.00
N GLY A 48 2.72 -27.18 -9.60
CA GLY A 48 1.87 -27.01 -10.79
C GLY A 48 2.43 -27.67 -12.05
N VAL A 49 3.76 -27.77 -12.18
CA VAL A 49 4.41 -28.46 -13.31
C VAL A 49 4.47 -29.97 -13.09
N VAL A 50 4.66 -30.42 -11.84
CA VAL A 50 4.79 -31.84 -11.49
C VAL A 50 3.43 -32.55 -11.42
N THR A 51 2.37 -31.83 -11.01
CA THR A 51 1.02 -32.39 -10.98
C THR A 51 0.42 -32.38 -12.37
N ARG A 52 0.07 -33.54 -12.92
CA ARG A 52 -0.68 -33.63 -14.18
C ARG A 52 -2.14 -33.27 -13.92
N THR A 53 -2.54 -32.05 -14.30
CA THR A 53 -3.95 -31.65 -14.34
C THR A 53 -4.52 -32.02 -15.72
N GLU A 54 -5.63 -32.76 -15.76
CA GLU A 54 -6.26 -33.24 -17.02
C GLU A 54 -6.90 -32.12 -17.86
N THR A 55 -7.09 -30.93 -17.28
CA THR A 55 -7.75 -29.80 -17.95
C THR A 55 -6.84 -28.59 -17.89
N GLY A 56 -6.40 -28.12 -19.05
CA GLY A 56 -5.68 -26.86 -19.22
C GLY A 56 -6.61 -25.68 -19.01
N ASP A 57 -6.90 -25.36 -17.76
CA ASP A 57 -7.63 -24.13 -17.43
C ASP A 57 -6.84 -22.92 -17.93
N LYS A 58 -7.55 -22.01 -18.61
CA LYS A 58 -6.95 -20.80 -19.15
C LYS A 58 -6.39 -19.94 -18.01
N LEU A 59 -5.20 -19.37 -18.23
CA LEU A 59 -4.62 -18.35 -17.35
C LEU A 59 -5.66 -17.25 -17.08
N GLY A 60 -6.07 -17.10 -15.82
CA GLY A 60 -6.97 -16.03 -15.39
C GLY A 60 -6.42 -14.65 -15.74
N SER A 61 -7.30 -13.70 -16.08
CA SER A 61 -6.87 -12.35 -16.47
C SER A 61 -6.17 -11.62 -15.32
N MET A 62 -5.06 -10.96 -15.61
CA MET A 62 -4.33 -10.13 -14.65
C MET A 62 -5.20 -8.95 -14.18
N ALA A 63 -5.27 -8.73 -12.86
CA ALA A 63 -6.11 -7.71 -12.23
C ALA A 63 -5.51 -6.29 -12.33
N TRP A 64 -5.34 -5.78 -13.56
CA TRP A 64 -4.74 -4.48 -13.84
C TRP A 64 -5.49 -3.30 -13.22
N ARG A 65 -6.82 -3.35 -13.22
CA ARG A 65 -7.67 -2.28 -12.69
C ARG A 65 -7.48 -2.11 -11.16
N PRO A 66 -7.62 -3.16 -10.33
CA PRO A 66 -7.30 -3.04 -8.90
C PRO A 66 -5.87 -2.57 -8.63
N LEU A 67 -4.89 -3.07 -9.40
CA LEU A 67 -3.48 -2.70 -9.23
C LEU A 67 -3.26 -1.20 -9.40
N LEU A 68 -3.80 -0.60 -10.47
CA LEU A 68 -3.69 0.84 -10.72
C LEU A 68 -4.36 1.68 -9.63
N TYR A 69 -5.55 1.28 -9.15
CA TYR A 69 -6.23 2.01 -8.07
C TYR A 69 -5.45 1.97 -6.76
N ILE A 70 -4.87 0.83 -6.37
CA ILE A 70 -4.11 0.73 -5.12
C ILE A 70 -2.81 1.55 -5.18
N ILE A 71 -2.09 1.49 -6.30
CA ILE A 71 -0.89 2.33 -6.47
C ILE A 71 -1.28 3.81 -6.50
N GLY A 72 -2.30 4.16 -7.27
CA GLY A 72 -2.82 5.53 -7.35
C GLY A 72 -3.29 6.07 -6.01
N ALA A 73 -3.93 5.25 -5.19
CA ALA A 73 -4.36 5.61 -3.83
C ALA A 73 -3.18 5.92 -2.91
N ASN A 74 -2.11 5.12 -2.95
CA ASN A 74 -0.90 5.38 -2.18
C ASN A 74 -0.17 6.66 -2.63
N VAL A 75 -0.09 6.88 -3.95
CA VAL A 75 0.47 8.12 -4.49
C VAL A 75 -0.37 9.30 -4.03
N LEU A 76 -1.69 9.26 -4.23
CA LEU A 76 -2.62 10.31 -3.80
C LEU A 76 -2.48 10.62 -2.30
N PHE A 77 -2.36 9.59 -1.46
CA PHE A 77 -2.13 9.77 -0.03
C PHE A 77 -0.86 10.57 0.26
N GLY A 78 0.26 10.21 -0.37
CA GLY A 78 1.52 10.93 -0.23
C GLY A 78 1.42 12.38 -0.68
N ILE A 79 0.72 12.64 -1.80
CA ILE A 79 0.47 14.00 -2.32
C ILE A 79 -0.36 14.82 -1.33
N LEU A 80 -1.46 14.26 -0.82
CA LEU A 80 -2.37 14.96 0.08
C LEU A 80 -1.73 15.22 1.46
N LEU A 81 -0.93 14.28 1.96
CA LEU A 81 -0.29 14.39 3.27
C LEU A 81 0.93 15.33 3.25
N GLY A 82 1.84 15.15 2.28
CA GLY A 82 3.09 15.90 2.20
C GLY A 82 3.03 17.16 1.35
N GLY A 83 2.01 17.29 0.51
CA GLY A 83 1.96 18.31 -0.54
C GLY A 83 2.95 18.01 -1.68
N LEU A 84 2.77 18.70 -2.82
CA LEU A 84 3.79 18.81 -3.87
C LEU A 84 4.22 20.28 -4.01
N PRO A 85 5.30 20.70 -3.33
CA PRO A 85 5.82 22.05 -3.45
C PRO A 85 6.20 22.42 -4.89
N LYS A 86 6.68 21.43 -5.66
CA LYS A 86 7.07 21.60 -7.07
C LYS A 86 5.89 21.95 -8.00
N PHE A 87 4.67 21.61 -7.61
CA PHE A 87 3.44 21.89 -8.39
C PHE A 87 2.53 22.89 -7.67
N GLY A 88 2.99 23.52 -6.59
CA GLY A 88 2.20 24.47 -5.81
C GLY A 88 1.02 23.85 -5.03
N ILE A 89 1.01 22.52 -4.84
CA ILE A 89 -0.03 21.83 -4.07
C ILE A 89 0.43 21.78 -2.62
N PRO A 90 -0.21 22.49 -1.68
CA PRO A 90 0.15 22.39 -0.27
C PRO A 90 -0.42 21.11 0.34
N ALA A 91 0.13 20.73 1.48
CA ALA A 91 -0.36 19.60 2.27
C ALA A 91 -1.83 19.86 2.68
N MET A 92 -2.72 18.97 2.26
CA MET A 92 -4.14 18.96 2.64
C MET A 92 -4.37 18.27 3.99
N GLY A 93 -3.34 17.62 4.53
CA GLY A 93 -3.30 17.06 5.87
C GLY A 93 -3.80 15.62 5.97
N LEU A 94 -3.61 15.04 7.16
CA LEU A 94 -3.86 13.61 7.42
C LEU A 94 -5.31 13.19 7.16
N ILE A 95 -6.30 14.01 7.53
CA ILE A 95 -7.71 13.65 7.37
C ILE A 95 -8.07 13.55 5.89
N ALA A 96 -7.75 14.58 5.10
CA ALA A 96 -8.00 14.59 3.66
C ALA A 96 -7.28 13.44 2.94
N ALA A 97 -6.04 13.15 3.34
CA ALA A 97 -5.26 12.05 2.81
C ALA A 97 -5.94 10.69 3.07
N ILE A 98 -6.42 10.44 4.30
CA ILE A 98 -7.13 9.19 4.64
C ILE A 98 -8.42 9.03 3.83
N PHE A 99 -9.22 10.09 3.69
CA PHE A 99 -10.44 10.04 2.90
C PHE A 99 -10.14 9.75 1.42
N GLY A 100 -9.20 10.49 0.83
CA GLY A 100 -8.79 10.30 -0.56
C GLY A 100 -8.26 8.89 -0.84
N LEU A 101 -7.35 8.41 0.03
CA LEU A 101 -6.80 7.05 -0.02
C LEU A 101 -7.91 6.00 0.05
N THR A 102 -8.80 6.12 1.04
CA THR A 102 -9.83 5.11 1.32
C THR A 102 -10.84 5.03 0.18
N ILE A 103 -11.29 6.20 -0.33
CA ILE A 103 -12.22 6.26 -1.46
C ILE A 103 -11.55 5.66 -2.71
N LEU A 104 -10.34 6.10 -3.04
CA LEU A 104 -9.66 5.63 -4.25
C LEU A 104 -9.31 4.14 -4.19
N ALA A 105 -8.86 3.64 -3.03
CA ALA A 105 -8.58 2.23 -2.83
C ALA A 105 -9.87 1.37 -2.90
N SER A 106 -11.00 1.87 -2.40
CA SER A 106 -12.27 1.13 -2.44
C SER A 106 -12.84 0.95 -3.85
N LEU A 107 -12.45 1.80 -4.81
CA LEU A 107 -12.79 1.64 -6.23
C LEU A 107 -12.05 0.46 -6.91
N ALA A 108 -11.05 -0.11 -6.25
CA ALA A 108 -10.40 -1.35 -6.69
C ALA A 108 -11.29 -2.59 -6.51
N GLY A 109 -12.28 -2.53 -5.61
CA GLY A 109 -13.18 -3.65 -5.31
C GLY A 109 -14.31 -3.81 -6.32
N GLU A 110 -14.86 -5.02 -6.41
CA GLU A 110 -16.00 -5.32 -7.32
C GLU A 110 -17.31 -4.64 -6.87
N LYS A 111 -17.46 -4.36 -5.57
CA LYS A 111 -18.64 -3.74 -4.98
C LYS A 111 -18.25 -2.43 -4.32
N PHE A 112 -18.62 -1.31 -4.93
CA PHE A 112 -18.42 0.02 -4.36
C PHE A 112 -19.71 0.52 -3.73
N LYS A 113 -19.68 0.79 -2.42
CA LYS A 113 -20.79 1.40 -1.68
C LYS A 113 -20.28 2.63 -0.94
N LEU A 114 -20.53 3.81 -1.49
CA LEU A 114 -20.02 5.07 -0.97
C LEU A 114 -20.30 5.27 0.53
N ARG A 115 -21.48 4.87 1.01
CA ARG A 115 -21.84 4.97 2.43
C ARG A 115 -20.93 4.14 3.34
N GLU A 116 -20.65 2.90 2.96
CA GLU A 116 -19.75 2.02 3.73
C GLU A 116 -18.30 2.55 3.71
N VAL A 117 -17.86 3.05 2.55
CA VAL A 117 -16.52 3.64 2.37
C VAL A 117 -16.33 4.89 3.21
N LEU A 118 -17.33 5.79 3.26
CA LEU A 118 -17.26 7.00 4.08
C LEU A 118 -17.26 6.70 5.58
N ILE A 119 -18.05 5.70 6.02
CA ILE A 119 -18.01 5.24 7.41
C ILE A 119 -16.62 4.69 7.75
N LEU A 120 -16.06 3.85 6.88
CA LEU A 120 -14.73 3.28 7.05
C LEU A 120 -13.65 4.37 7.09
N ALA A 121 -13.69 5.34 6.17
CA ALA A 121 -12.77 6.47 6.14
C ALA A 121 -12.86 7.32 7.42
N THR A 122 -14.07 7.54 7.93
CA THR A 122 -14.30 8.31 9.17
C THR A 122 -13.70 7.58 10.38
N ILE A 123 -13.97 6.28 10.51
CA ILE A 123 -13.41 5.46 11.60
C ILE A 123 -11.87 5.46 11.52
N LEU A 124 -11.30 5.26 10.34
CA LEU A 124 -9.85 5.31 10.14
C LEU A 124 -9.27 6.68 10.50
N ALA A 125 -9.94 7.77 10.12
CA ALA A 125 -9.50 9.12 10.41
C ALA A 125 -9.48 9.39 11.92
N ILE A 126 -10.53 8.98 12.64
CA ILE A 126 -10.62 9.13 14.11
C ILE A 126 -9.52 8.33 14.80
N ILE A 127 -9.33 7.06 14.42
CA ILE A 127 -8.29 6.20 15.02
C ILE A 127 -6.90 6.77 14.72
N SER A 128 -6.64 7.17 13.47
CA SER A 128 -5.35 7.71 13.07
C SER A 128 -5.04 9.03 13.78
N TYR A 129 -6.03 9.92 13.91
CA TYR A 129 -5.88 11.14 14.70
C TYR A 129 -5.57 10.82 16.17
N GLY A 130 -6.33 9.92 16.79
CA GLY A 130 -6.10 9.50 18.17
C GLY A 130 -4.72 8.88 18.39
N ALA A 131 -4.29 7.98 17.51
CA ALA A 131 -3.01 7.30 17.61
C ALA A 131 -1.83 8.24 17.33
N PHE A 132 -1.84 8.97 16.22
CA PHE A 132 -0.67 9.75 15.81
C PHE A 132 -0.58 11.10 16.50
N VAL A 133 -1.70 11.80 16.68
CA VAL A 133 -1.71 13.16 17.23
C VAL A 133 -1.81 13.12 18.74
N LYS A 134 -2.80 12.40 19.29
CA LYS A 134 -3.06 12.43 20.73
C LYS A 134 -2.17 11.48 21.54
N LEU A 135 -1.92 10.27 21.04
CA LEU A 135 -1.16 9.25 21.77
C LEU A 135 0.36 9.38 21.56
N LEU A 136 0.79 9.54 20.31
CA LEU A 136 2.21 9.63 19.95
C LEU A 136 2.76 11.06 19.90
N ASN A 137 1.89 12.08 20.00
CA ASN A 137 2.25 13.49 19.96
C ASN A 137 3.13 13.88 18.76
N LEU A 138 2.88 13.23 17.61
CA LEU A 138 3.61 13.53 16.38
C LEU A 138 3.07 14.84 15.79
N GLN A 139 4.00 15.73 15.42
CA GLN A 139 3.70 16.98 14.71
C GLN A 139 3.34 16.70 13.24
N PHE A 140 2.24 15.98 13.02
CA PHE A 140 1.68 15.84 11.69
C PHE A 140 0.73 16.98 11.37
N GLN A 141 0.76 17.44 10.12
CA GLN A 141 -0.22 18.38 9.63
C GLN A 141 -1.57 17.66 9.49
N VAL A 142 -2.46 17.86 10.46
CA VAL A 142 -3.78 17.20 10.48
C VAL A 142 -4.74 17.87 9.49
N TRP A 143 -4.65 19.20 9.44
CA TRP A 143 -5.52 20.07 8.66
C TRP A 143 -4.79 20.60 7.41
N PRO A 144 -5.54 21.03 6.38
CA PRO A 144 -4.96 21.67 5.21
C PRO A 144 -4.12 22.89 5.61
N ALA A 145 -2.97 23.07 4.95
CA ALA A 145 -2.02 24.14 5.27
C ALA A 145 -2.65 25.52 5.16
N PHE A 146 -3.70 25.65 4.34
CA PHE A 146 -4.47 26.87 4.16
C PHE A 146 -5.29 27.30 5.39
N ILE A 147 -5.59 26.37 6.32
CA ILE A 147 -6.41 26.63 7.51
C ILE A 147 -5.54 26.83 8.75
N THR A 148 -4.30 26.33 8.73
CA THR A 148 -3.35 26.40 9.85
C THR A 148 -2.32 27.54 9.71
N GLY A 149 -2.68 28.62 9.02
CA GLY A 149 -1.89 29.85 8.98
C GLY A 149 -1.98 30.64 10.28
#